data_AF-A0A6I4ZS58-F1
#
_entry.id   AF-A0A6I4ZS58-F1
#
_cell.length_a   1.000
_cell.length_b   1.000
_cell.length_c   1.000
_cell.angle_alpha   90.00
_cell.angle_beta   90.00
_cell.angle_gamma   90.00
#
_symmetry.space_group_name_H-M   'P 1'
#
loop_
_entity.id
_entity.type
_entity.pdbx_description
1 polymer ?
#
loop_
_entity_poly.entity_id
_entity_poly.type
_entity_poly.pdbx_seq_one_letter_code
_entity_poly.pdbx_strand_id
1 'polypeptide(L)'
;MPIDQHAARRRWYREFFGSMIAFAATLVLADFVVEANPDAGWRYAVALLPVIPGALVVVAAVRFHRRIDELQQRIALEAIALAFAGTAVITFIYGFAEDAVDLPRVNWTWVWGVMGGLWLICDFIVRRRRL
;
A
#
# COMPACT_ATOMS: atom_id res chain seq x y z
N MET A 1 19.80 -12.75 -27.79
CA MET A 1 19.06 -11.47 -27.89
C MET A 1 19.26 -10.73 -26.56
N PRO A 2 19.96 -9.58 -26.52
CA PRO A 2 20.16 -8.84 -25.27
C PRO A 2 18.82 -8.24 -24.85
N ILE A 3 18.29 -8.65 -23.71
CA ILE A 3 17.09 -8.05 -23.14
C ILE A 3 17.50 -6.64 -22.69
N ASP A 4 16.89 -5.63 -23.29
CA ASP A 4 16.94 -4.25 -22.81
C ASP A 4 16.49 -4.21 -21.34
N GLN A 5 17.47 -4.11 -20.44
CA GLN A 5 17.22 -4.06 -19.00
C GLN A 5 16.55 -2.76 -18.55
N HIS A 6 16.64 -1.67 -19.34
CA HIS A 6 16.05 -0.38 -19.02
C HIS A 6 14.56 -0.31 -19.40
N ALA A 7 14.14 -0.82 -20.56
CA ALA A 7 12.73 -0.90 -20.94
C ALA A 7 11.98 -1.98 -20.15
N ALA A 8 12.63 -3.12 -19.86
CA ALA A 8 12.06 -4.12 -18.96
C ALA A 8 11.80 -3.51 -17.57
N ARG A 9 12.75 -2.73 -17.04
CA ARG A 9 12.61 -2.00 -15.77
C ARG A 9 11.51 -0.93 -15.81
N ARG A 10 11.43 -0.10 -16.86
CA ARG A 10 10.38 0.95 -16.99
C ARG A 10 8.98 0.37 -17.15
N ARG A 11 8.83 -0.70 -17.94
CA ARG A 11 7.57 -1.42 -18.08
C ARG A 11 7.13 -1.99 -16.74
N TRP A 12 8.06 -2.59 -16.01
CA TRP A 12 7.81 -3.17 -14.71
C TRP A 12 7.37 -2.12 -13.67
N TYR A 13 8.06 -0.98 -13.59
CA TYR A 13 7.64 0.13 -12.72
C TYR A 13 6.26 0.66 -13.11
N ARG A 14 5.94 0.79 -14.40
CA ARG A 14 4.59 1.16 -14.85
C ARG A 14 3.53 0.13 -14.47
N GLU A 15 3.84 -1.16 -14.51
CA GLU A 15 2.92 -2.22 -14.08
C GLU A 15 2.66 -2.13 -12.57
N PHE A 16 3.69 -1.93 -11.75
CA PHE A 16 3.56 -1.76 -10.31
C PHE A 16 2.81 -0.49 -9.93
N PHE A 17 3.27 0.68 -10.39
CA PHE A 17 2.59 1.95 -10.10
C PHE A 17 1.20 2.01 -10.74
N GLY A 18 1.02 1.42 -11.93
CA GLY A 18 -0.29 1.27 -12.57
C GLY A 18 -1.25 0.42 -11.74
N SER A 19 -0.77 -0.72 -11.19
CA SER A 19 -1.57 -1.54 -10.28
C SER A 19 -1.91 -0.83 -8.97
N MET A 20 -1.00 -0.01 -8.44
CA MET A 20 -1.21 0.77 -7.23
C MET A 20 -2.26 1.87 -7.44
N ILE A 21 -2.18 2.59 -8.56
CA ILE A 21 -3.17 3.59 -8.95
C ILE A 21 -4.52 2.94 -9.19
N ALA A 22 -4.57 1.80 -9.90
CA ALA A 22 -5.80 1.05 -10.13
C ALA A 22 -6.43 0.57 -8.81
N PHE A 23 -5.64 0.07 -7.88
CA PHE A 23 -6.09 -0.30 -6.54
C PHE A 23 -6.68 0.90 -5.79
N ALA A 24 -5.95 2.00 -5.70
CA ALA A 24 -6.41 3.21 -5.02
C ALA A 24 -7.70 3.77 -5.65
N ALA A 25 -7.76 3.85 -6.98
CA ALA A 25 -8.93 4.32 -7.70
C ALA A 25 -10.15 3.41 -7.48
N THR A 26 -9.95 2.09 -7.49
CA THR A 26 -11.02 1.12 -7.24
C THR A 26 -11.54 1.25 -5.81
N LEU A 27 -10.66 1.49 -4.84
CA LEU A 27 -11.02 1.65 -3.43
C LEU A 27 -11.88 2.90 -3.23
N VAL A 28 -11.42 4.06 -3.73
CA VAL A 28 -12.18 5.33 -3.65
C VAL A 28 -13.52 5.23 -4.37
N LEU A 29 -13.55 4.59 -5.55
CA LEU A 29 -14.78 4.43 -6.31
C LEU A 29 -15.76 3.48 -5.63
N ALA A 30 -15.27 2.38 -5.05
CA ALA A 30 -16.10 1.42 -4.33
C ALA A 30 -16.75 2.09 -3.11
N ASP A 31 -15.98 2.83 -2.31
CA ASP A 31 -16.50 3.56 -1.14
C ASP A 31 -17.58 4.57 -1.57
N PHE A 32 -17.29 5.40 -2.59
CA PHE A 32 -18.26 6.38 -3.10
C PHE A 32 -19.56 5.73 -3.59
N VAL A 33 -19.46 4.62 -4.32
CA VAL A 33 -20.63 3.90 -4.86
C VAL A 33 -21.44 3.25 -3.75
N VAL A 34 -20.78 2.67 -2.74
CA VAL A 34 -21.43 2.04 -1.59
C VAL A 34 -22.13 3.07 -0.71
N GLU A 35 -21.48 4.21 -0.45
CA GLU A 35 -22.08 5.32 0.32
C GLU A 35 -23.31 5.91 -0.39
N ALA A 36 -23.27 6.03 -1.72
CA ALA A 36 -24.40 6.52 -2.51
C ALA A 36 -25.58 5.53 -2.60
N ASN A 37 -25.37 4.25 -2.28
CA ASN A 37 -26.38 3.18 -2.43
C ASN A 37 -26.49 2.32 -1.15
N PRO A 38 -26.92 2.90 -0.02
CA PRO A 38 -26.88 2.24 1.29
C PRO A 38 -27.78 0.98 1.36
N ASP A 39 -28.92 0.98 0.67
CA ASP A 39 -29.91 -0.11 0.73
C ASP A 39 -29.72 -1.16 -0.38
N ALA A 40 -28.72 -0.99 -1.25
CA ALA A 40 -28.50 -1.90 -2.36
C ALA A 40 -27.89 -3.23 -1.90
N GLY A 41 -28.55 -4.35 -2.22
CA GLY A 41 -28.04 -5.69 -1.90
C GLY A 41 -26.68 -6.03 -2.54
N TRP A 42 -26.35 -5.40 -3.67
CA TRP A 42 -25.07 -5.61 -4.38
C TRP A 42 -23.89 -4.84 -3.77
N ARG A 43 -24.11 -3.94 -2.81
CA ARG A 43 -23.06 -3.08 -2.23
C ARG A 43 -21.89 -3.87 -1.65
N TYR A 44 -22.15 -5.06 -1.10
CA TYR A 44 -21.13 -5.93 -0.55
C TYR A 44 -20.17 -6.48 -1.61
N ALA A 45 -20.67 -6.78 -2.81
CA ALA A 45 -19.83 -7.22 -3.92
C ALA A 45 -18.91 -6.10 -4.40
N VAL A 46 -19.42 -4.86 -4.43
CA VAL A 46 -18.63 -3.67 -4.79
C VAL A 46 -17.60 -3.31 -3.72
N ALA A 47 -17.94 -3.45 -2.44
CA ALA A 47 -17.00 -3.23 -1.33
C ALA A 47 -15.79 -4.19 -1.35
N LEU A 48 -15.96 -5.39 -1.92
CA LEU A 48 -14.88 -6.38 -2.04
C LEU A 48 -14.08 -6.25 -3.34
N LEU A 49 -14.54 -5.45 -4.29
CA LEU A 49 -13.91 -5.27 -5.61
C LEU A 49 -12.44 -4.82 -5.52
N PRO A 50 -12.02 -3.95 -4.57
CA PRO A 50 -10.61 -3.56 -4.40
C PRO A 50 -9.66 -4.71 -4.02
N VAL A 51 -10.17 -5.85 -3.54
CA VAL A 51 -9.33 -7.01 -3.15
C VAL A 51 -8.58 -7.57 -4.36
N ILE A 52 -9.20 -7.57 -5.55
CA ILE A 52 -8.60 -8.08 -6.79
C ILE A 52 -7.37 -7.25 -7.21
N PRO A 53 -7.47 -5.92 -7.40
CA PRO A 53 -6.30 -5.11 -7.70
C PRO A 53 -5.29 -5.11 -6.54
N GLY A 54 -5.72 -5.21 -5.28
CA GLY A 54 -4.82 -5.38 -4.14
C GLY A 54 -3.95 -6.64 -4.26
N ALA A 55 -4.54 -7.78 -4.62
CA ALA A 55 -3.80 -9.01 -4.87
C ALA A 55 -2.81 -8.87 -6.04
N LEU A 56 -3.18 -8.15 -7.10
CA LEU A 56 -2.29 -7.87 -8.23
C LEU A 56 -1.10 -7.00 -7.82
N VAL A 57 -1.30 -6.00 -6.93
CA VAL A 57 -0.22 -5.18 -6.36
C VAL A 57 0.76 -6.06 -5.60
N VAL A 58 0.28 -7.01 -4.78
CA VAL A 58 1.15 -7.94 -4.04
C VAL A 58 1.96 -8.82 -5.00
N VAL A 59 1.31 -9.40 -6.01
CA VAL A 59 2.00 -10.23 -7.02
C VAL A 59 3.04 -9.42 -7.78
N ALA A 60 2.72 -8.19 -8.17
CA ALA A 60 3.66 -7.27 -8.80
C ALA A 60 4.84 -7.00 -7.85
N ALA A 61 4.58 -6.59 -6.61
CA ALA A 61 5.60 -6.31 -5.60
C ALA A 61 6.56 -7.50 -5.38
N VAL A 62 6.05 -8.72 -5.26
CA VAL A 62 6.88 -9.93 -5.09
C VAL A 62 7.73 -10.18 -6.33
N ARG A 63 7.17 -10.02 -7.53
CA ARG A 63 7.92 -10.14 -8.79
C ARG A 63 8.99 -9.06 -8.91
N PHE A 64 8.78 -7.87 -8.34
CA PHE A 64 9.80 -6.82 -8.27
C PHE A 64 10.99 -7.26 -7.45
N HIS A 65 10.72 -7.67 -6.20
CA HIS A 65 11.73 -7.85 -5.17
C HIS A 65 12.67 -8.98 -5.54
N ARG A 66 12.19 -9.96 -6.31
CA ARG A 66 13.00 -11.07 -6.85
C ARG A 66 13.92 -10.68 -8.02
N ARG A 67 13.76 -9.48 -8.59
CA ARG A 67 14.48 -9.03 -9.80
C ARG A 67 15.42 -7.85 -9.55
N ILE A 68 15.28 -7.18 -8.41
CA ILE A 68 16.19 -6.09 -8.00
C ILE A 68 17.47 -6.67 -7.40
N ASP A 69 18.53 -5.86 -7.38
CA ASP A 69 19.78 -6.24 -6.73
C ASP A 69 19.62 -6.35 -5.20
N GLU A 70 20.57 -7.04 -4.56
CA GLU A 70 20.52 -7.31 -3.11
C GLU A 70 20.53 -6.04 -2.26
N LEU A 71 21.21 -4.98 -2.70
CA LEU A 71 21.27 -3.71 -1.98
C LEU A 71 19.88 -3.04 -1.98
N GLN A 72 19.24 -2.96 -3.13
CA GLN A 72 17.88 -2.43 -3.27
C GLN A 72 16.87 -3.27 -2.51
N GLN A 73 17.01 -4.60 -2.50
CA GLN A 73 16.14 -5.48 -1.72
C GLN A 73 16.29 -5.24 -0.21
N ARG A 74 17.53 -5.07 0.29
CA ARG A 74 17.79 -4.72 1.69
C ARG A 74 17.18 -3.38 2.07
N ILE A 75 17.33 -2.36 1.22
CA ILE A 75 16.73 -1.03 1.42
C ILE A 75 15.21 -1.14 1.52
N ALA A 76 14.59 -1.85 0.58
CA ALA A 76 13.13 -2.00 0.56
C ALA A 76 12.61 -2.74 1.80
N LEU A 77 13.27 -3.83 2.21
CA LEU A 77 12.89 -4.57 3.42
C LEU A 77 13.07 -3.76 4.70
N GLU A 78 14.16 -2.99 4.82
CA GLU A 78 14.39 -2.09 5.96
C GLU A 78 13.31 -1.00 6.02
N ALA A 79 12.97 -0.40 4.87
CA ALA A 79 11.90 0.58 4.79
C ALA A 79 10.53 0.01 5.18
N ILE A 80 10.20 -1.20 4.72
CA ILE A 80 8.97 -1.91 5.09
C ILE A 80 8.95 -2.20 6.60
N ALA A 81 10.06 -2.68 7.17
CA ALA A 81 10.14 -2.99 8.59
C ALA A 81 9.94 -1.75 9.47
N LEU A 82 10.58 -0.63 9.11
CA LEU A 82 10.42 0.64 9.83
C LEU A 82 8.98 1.19 9.69
N ALA A 83 8.40 1.13 8.49
CA ALA A 83 7.04 1.57 8.27
C ALA A 83 6.02 0.72 9.02
N PHE A 84 6.21 -0.60 9.04
CA PHE A 84 5.38 -1.53 9.80
C PHE A 84 5.44 -1.22 11.31
N ALA A 85 6.65 -1.12 11.87
CA ALA A 85 6.83 -0.82 13.29
C ALA A 85 6.26 0.57 13.65
N GLY A 86 6.51 1.58 12.83
CA GLY A 86 5.97 2.92 13.02
C GLY A 86 4.45 2.95 12.94
N THR A 87 3.86 2.21 12.01
CA THR A 87 2.40 2.08 11.88
C THR A 87 1.83 1.43 13.14
N ALA A 88 2.41 0.32 13.60
CA ALA A 88 1.96 -0.37 14.81
C ALA A 88 1.95 0.57 16.02
N VAL A 89 3.03 1.33 16.22
CA VAL A 89 3.13 2.34 17.29
C VAL A 89 2.04 3.40 17.16
N ILE A 90 1.85 3.99 15.97
CA ILE A 90 0.81 5.01 15.75
C ILE A 90 -0.58 4.43 16.00
N THR A 91 -0.87 3.22 15.52
CA THR A 91 -2.18 2.58 15.71
C THR A 91 -2.44 2.23 17.17
N PHE A 92 -1.42 1.84 17.93
CA PHE A 92 -1.58 1.60 19.37
C PHE A 92 -1.79 2.89 20.14
N ILE A 93 -1.03 3.94 19.84
CA ILE A 93 -1.25 5.26 20.44
C ILE A 93 -2.67 5.72 20.18
N TYR A 94 -3.15 5.59 18.95
CA TYR A 94 -4.51 5.97 18.59
C TYR A 94 -5.55 5.10 19.31
N GLY A 95 -5.42 3.78 19.28
CA GLY A 95 -6.36 2.87 19.94
C GLY A 95 -6.45 3.09 21.44
N PHE A 96 -5.32 3.31 22.12
CA PHE A 96 -5.34 3.67 23.55
C PHE A 96 -5.98 5.03 23.81
N ALA A 97 -5.77 6.01 22.93
CA ALA A 97 -6.42 7.31 23.04
C ALA A 97 -7.93 7.25 22.73
N GLU A 98 -8.34 6.36 21.82
CA GLU A 98 -9.74 6.05 21.53
C GLU A 98 -10.45 5.52 22.78
N ASP A 99 -9.84 4.56 23.48
CA ASP A 99 -10.40 4.00 24.72
C ASP A 99 -10.34 4.96 25.92
N ALA A 100 -9.33 5.84 26.00
CA ALA A 100 -9.11 6.69 27.17
C ALA A 100 -9.84 8.04 27.12
N VAL A 101 -10.09 8.59 25.92
CA VAL A 101 -10.60 9.96 25.73
C VAL A 101 -11.79 10.03 24.76
N ASP A 102 -12.41 8.88 24.45
CA ASP A 102 -13.56 8.75 23.53
C ASP A 102 -13.28 9.39 22.14
N LEU A 103 -12.12 9.09 21.55
CA LEU A 103 -11.85 9.53 20.18
C LEU A 103 -12.81 8.87 19.18
N PRO A 104 -13.06 9.51 18.02
CA PRO A 104 -13.91 8.92 16.98
C PRO A 104 -13.35 7.58 16.46
N ARG A 105 -14.22 6.58 16.28
CA ARG A 105 -13.84 5.31 15.62
C ARG A 105 -13.38 5.56 14.19
N VAL A 106 -12.17 5.13 13.86
CA VAL A 106 -11.60 5.27 12.52
C VAL A 106 -11.72 3.96 11.74
N ASN A 107 -11.98 4.06 10.44
CA ASN A 107 -11.99 2.89 9.55
C ASN A 107 -10.58 2.30 9.44
N TRP A 108 -10.47 0.97 9.59
CA TRP A 108 -9.23 0.20 9.44
C TRP A 108 -8.48 0.45 8.12
N THR A 109 -9.16 0.90 7.06
CA THR A 109 -8.51 1.32 5.80
C THR A 109 -7.45 2.41 6.01
N TRP A 110 -7.61 3.27 7.03
CA TRP A 110 -6.62 4.30 7.36
C TRP A 110 -5.27 3.74 7.78
N VAL A 111 -5.25 2.55 8.39
CA VAL A 111 -3.99 1.87 8.78
C VAL A 111 -3.10 1.65 7.55
N TRP A 112 -3.71 1.27 6.42
CA TRP A 112 -3.00 1.10 5.15
C TRP A 112 -2.48 2.43 4.60
N GLY A 113 -3.25 3.52 4.75
CA GLY A 113 -2.80 4.86 4.36
C GLY A 113 -1.60 5.34 5.18
N VAL A 114 -1.64 5.16 6.50
CA VAL A 114 -0.53 5.47 7.41
C VAL A 114 0.70 4.64 7.06
N MET A 115 0.54 3.33 6.88
CA MET A 115 1.64 2.45 6.54
C MET A 115 2.26 2.78 5.18
N GLY A 116 1.43 3.05 4.17
CA GLY A 116 1.89 3.49 2.85
C GLY A 116 2.66 4.80 2.90
N GLY A 117 2.16 5.79 3.65
CA GLY A 117 2.85 7.07 3.87
C GLY A 117 4.20 6.90 4.56
N LEU A 118 4.23 6.14 5.66
CA LEU A 118 5.48 5.83 6.36
C LEU A 118 6.47 5.06 5.48
N TRP A 119 5.98 4.11 4.69
CA TRP A 119 6.82 3.33 3.78
C TRP A 119 7.53 4.21 2.76
N LEU A 120 6.83 5.16 2.13
CA LEU A 120 7.45 6.11 1.19
C LEU A 120 8.53 6.97 1.86
N ILE A 121 8.26 7.43 3.10
CA ILE A 121 9.21 8.24 3.88
C ILE A 121 10.44 7.40 4.24
N CYS A 122 10.23 6.20 4.79
CA CYS A 122 11.31 5.30 5.18
C CYS A 122 12.15 4.86 3.98
N ASP A 123 11.53 4.51 2.86
CA ASP A 123 12.22 4.13 1.63
C ASP A 123 13.12 5.28 1.14
N PHE A 124 12.60 6.51 1.12
CA PHE A 124 13.39 7.69 0.76
C PHE A 124 14.58 7.94 1.71
N ILE A 125 14.37 7.85 3.03
CA ILE A 125 15.41 8.05 4.03
C ILE A 125 16.50 6.97 3.93
N VAL A 126 16.11 5.70 3.86
CA VAL A 126 17.06 4.58 3.82
C VAL A 126 17.86 4.60 2.51
N ARG A 127 17.23 4.93 1.37
CA ARG A 127 17.95 5.14 0.11
C ARG A 127 19.00 6.23 0.22
N ARG A 128 18.67 7.38 0.80
CA ARG A 128 19.61 8.52 0.95
C ARG A 128 20.80 8.22 1.87
N ARG A 129 20.66 7.28 2.80
CA ARG A 129 21.76 6.89 3.72
C ARG A 129 22.75 5.90 3.09
N ARG A 130 22.35 5.20 2.03
CA ARG A 130 23.14 4.13 1.39
C ARG A 130 23.66 4.49 -0.01
N LEU A 131 23.37 5.70 -0.48
CA LEU A 131 23.93 6.32 -1.69
C LEU A 131 24.98 7.35 -1.28
#